data_AF-A0A239EGH8-F1
#
_entry.id   AF-A0A239EGH8-F1
#
_cell.length_a   1.000
_cell.length_b   1.000
_cell.length_c   1.000
_cell.angle_alpha   90.00
_cell.angle_beta   90.00
_cell.angle_gamma   90.00
#
_symmetry.space_group_name_H-M   'P 1'
#
loop_
_entity.id
_entity.type
_entity.pdbx_description
1 polymer ?
#
loop_
_entity_poly.entity_id
_entity_poly.type
_entity_poly.pdbx_seq_one_letter_code
_entity_poly.pdbx_strand_id
1 'polypeptide(L)'
;MEVKLFNFKEIGDKRGTLTPIEASKDIPFEIRRVYYMYGTVENARRGYHAHKALKQILICINGSCKVLLDDGKEKTIIELSKRHQGLYIGEYMWREMYDFSKDAVLMVLASDYYDETDYIRDYEIFLTILKDNCQNIDVFIHPKAIVESSNIGSKTKIWAYSHVLSKAVIGKNCNICDHTFIENDVIIGDNVTVKSGVYIWDGVKISNNVFIGPNATFTNDSRPRSKQYPEKFKETIIKEGASIGANATIVAGNTIGKYALIGAGAVVTKNIPDYTMWYGNPAKFKGYICSCGEQLESDFRCPRCKVEHPIKGDIGENENICEIERKAQ
;
A
#
# COMPACT_ATOMS: atom_id res chain seq x y z
N MET A 1 10.18 -14.91 12.48
CA MET A 1 9.78 -16.04 11.62
C MET A 1 8.82 -16.97 12.37
N GLU A 2 7.69 -17.39 11.78
CA GLU A 2 6.77 -18.39 12.37
C GLU A 2 6.94 -19.74 11.64
N VAL A 3 7.89 -20.57 12.09
CA VAL A 3 8.05 -21.94 11.58
C VAL A 3 6.97 -22.81 12.20
N LYS A 4 6.08 -23.36 11.37
CA LYS A 4 4.95 -24.15 11.85
C LYS A 4 5.17 -25.64 11.60
N LEU A 5 5.30 -26.39 12.69
CA LEU A 5 5.35 -27.84 12.70
C LEU A 5 3.98 -28.40 13.09
N PHE A 6 3.43 -29.24 12.23
CA PHE A 6 2.21 -29.99 12.48
C PHE A 6 2.57 -31.35 13.07
N ASN A 7 1.90 -31.73 14.15
CA ASN A 7 1.96 -33.08 14.70
C ASN A 7 0.64 -33.78 14.33
N PHE A 8 0.70 -34.64 13.32
CA PHE A 8 -0.44 -35.42 12.88
C PHE A 8 -0.73 -36.54 13.87
N LYS A 9 -2.01 -36.92 13.91
CA LYS A 9 -2.49 -37.97 14.81
C LYS A 9 -1.92 -39.33 14.39
N GLU A 10 -1.32 -40.03 15.33
CA GLU A 10 -0.95 -41.45 15.16
C GLU A 10 -2.02 -42.35 15.77
N ILE A 11 -2.46 -43.33 15.00
CA ILE A 11 -3.43 -44.34 15.42
C ILE A 11 -2.72 -45.69 15.29
N GLY A 12 -2.31 -46.27 16.41
CA GLY A 12 -1.54 -47.51 16.44
C GLY A 12 -2.29 -48.66 17.11
N ASP A 13 -2.16 -49.86 16.53
CA ASP A 13 -2.50 -51.13 17.19
C ASP A 13 -1.47 -52.21 16.85
N LYS A 14 -1.73 -53.47 17.23
CA LYS A 14 -0.85 -54.63 16.96
C LYS A 14 -0.52 -54.87 15.48
N ARG A 15 -1.21 -54.23 14.55
CA ARG A 15 -1.01 -54.34 13.08
C ARG A 15 -0.08 -53.26 12.54
N GLY A 16 0.21 -52.22 13.32
CA GLY A 16 1.03 -51.08 12.92
C GLY A 16 0.39 -49.73 13.27
N THR A 17 0.99 -48.66 12.75
CA THR A 17 0.59 -47.27 12.99
C THR A 17 0.09 -46.62 11.70
N LEU A 18 -1.04 -45.92 11.79
CA LEU A 18 -1.66 -45.13 10.72
C LEU A 18 -1.62 -43.64 11.09
N THR A 19 -1.24 -42.80 10.13
CA THR A 19 -1.27 -41.33 10.26
C THR A 19 -2.15 -40.74 9.15
N PRO A 20 -3.43 -40.47 9.40
CA PRO A 20 -4.29 -39.80 8.44
C PRO A 20 -3.98 -38.31 8.37
N ILE A 21 -4.14 -37.72 7.19
CA ILE A 21 -4.02 -36.28 6.96
C ILE A 21 -5.17 -35.84 6.07
N GLU A 22 -6.08 -35.04 6.63
CA GLU A 22 -7.26 -34.53 5.95
C GLU A 22 -7.06 -33.06 5.55
N ALA A 23 -7.28 -32.78 4.26
CA ALA A 23 -7.26 -31.44 3.71
C ALA A 23 -8.27 -30.52 4.44
N SER A 24 -7.91 -29.25 4.62
CA SER A 24 -8.76 -28.24 5.30
C SER A 24 -9.19 -28.57 6.74
N LYS A 25 -8.67 -29.65 7.34
CA LYS A 25 -8.91 -30.07 8.72
C LYS A 25 -7.58 -30.18 9.49
N ASP A 26 -6.68 -31.03 9.02
CA ASP A 26 -5.36 -31.23 9.65
C ASP A 26 -4.30 -30.28 9.10
N ILE A 27 -4.52 -29.77 7.88
CA ILE A 27 -3.65 -28.82 7.17
C ILE A 27 -4.46 -27.65 6.62
N PRO A 28 -3.87 -26.44 6.48
CA PRO A 28 -4.61 -25.21 6.19
C PRO A 28 -4.90 -24.99 4.69
N PHE A 29 -4.94 -26.06 3.87
CA PHE A 29 -5.19 -25.97 2.44
C PHE A 29 -5.74 -27.28 1.84
N GLU A 30 -6.32 -27.17 0.64
CA GLU A 30 -6.71 -28.31 -0.20
C GLU A 30 -5.49 -28.97 -0.84
N ILE A 31 -5.42 -30.31 -0.81
CA ILE A 31 -4.30 -31.05 -1.41
C ILE A 31 -4.58 -31.21 -2.90
N ARG A 32 -3.92 -30.39 -3.73
CA ARG A 32 -4.02 -30.48 -5.19
C ARG A 32 -2.95 -31.38 -5.80
N ARG A 33 -1.85 -31.59 -5.09
CA ARG A 33 -0.72 -32.39 -5.58
C ARG A 33 0.03 -33.05 -4.43
N VAL A 34 0.44 -34.29 -4.68
CA VAL A 34 1.33 -35.05 -3.81
C VAL A 34 2.52 -35.51 -4.63
N TYR A 35 3.73 -35.36 -4.10
CA TYR A 35 4.94 -35.90 -4.68
C TYR A 35 5.91 -36.31 -3.58
N TYR A 36 6.87 -37.17 -3.89
CA TYR A 36 7.83 -37.66 -2.91
C TYR A 36 9.21 -37.85 -3.52
N MET A 37 10.24 -37.64 -2.70
CA MET A 37 11.64 -37.82 -3.05
C MET A 37 12.17 -39.03 -2.30
N TYR A 38 12.94 -39.86 -3.00
CA TYR A 38 13.58 -41.06 -2.47
C TYR A 38 14.86 -41.35 -3.27
N GLY A 39 15.76 -42.19 -2.73
CA GLY A 39 17.00 -42.56 -3.41
C GLY A 39 17.96 -41.38 -3.62
N THR A 40 17.99 -40.43 -2.69
CA THR A 40 18.91 -39.29 -2.73
C THR A 40 20.35 -39.76 -2.57
N VAL A 41 21.26 -39.26 -3.41
CA VAL A 41 22.70 -39.53 -3.29
C VAL A 41 23.27 -38.87 -2.03
N GLU A 42 24.36 -39.43 -1.51
CA GLU A 42 25.07 -38.88 -0.35
C GLU A 42 25.50 -37.43 -0.62
N ASN A 43 25.31 -36.55 0.36
CA ASN A 43 25.53 -35.08 0.25
C ASN A 43 24.64 -34.35 -0.78
N ALA A 44 23.56 -34.98 -1.27
CA ALA A 44 22.60 -34.28 -2.11
C ALA A 44 21.94 -33.13 -1.35
N ARG A 45 22.00 -31.94 -1.95
CA ARG A 45 21.21 -30.78 -1.53
C ARG A 45 20.22 -30.44 -2.63
N ARG A 46 18.97 -30.30 -2.25
CA ARG A 46 17.82 -30.05 -3.14
C ARG A 46 17.05 -28.84 -2.66
N GLY A 47 16.17 -28.28 -3.48
CA GLY A 47 15.47 -27.03 -3.17
C GLY A 47 16.08 -25.89 -3.96
N TYR A 48 16.62 -24.87 -3.30
CA TYR A 48 17.15 -23.63 -3.91
C TYR A 48 16.08 -22.78 -4.58
N HIS A 49 14.95 -22.63 -3.92
CA HIS A 49 13.90 -21.73 -4.39
C HIS A 49 12.92 -21.37 -3.28
N ALA A 50 12.20 -20.27 -3.52
CA ALA A 50 10.97 -19.92 -2.83
C ALA A 50 9.76 -20.03 -3.77
N HIS A 51 8.56 -19.87 -3.23
CA HIS A 51 7.30 -19.81 -3.97
C HIS A 51 6.59 -18.49 -3.72
N LYS A 52 5.88 -17.95 -4.70
CA LYS A 52 5.08 -16.73 -4.54
C LYS A 52 3.74 -17.02 -3.84
N ALA A 53 3.13 -18.16 -4.15
CA ALA A 53 1.79 -18.53 -3.69
C ALA A 53 1.68 -19.95 -3.10
N LEU A 54 2.53 -20.90 -3.55
CA LEU A 54 2.40 -22.30 -3.13
C LEU A 54 2.63 -22.50 -1.63
N LYS A 55 1.74 -23.28 -1.01
CA LYS A 55 1.84 -23.74 0.38
C LYS A 55 2.09 -25.23 0.41
N GLN A 56 2.97 -25.67 1.29
CA GLN A 56 3.43 -27.05 1.33
C GLN A 56 3.52 -27.60 2.75
N ILE A 57 3.37 -28.91 2.87
CA ILE A 57 3.68 -29.69 4.06
C ILE A 57 4.69 -30.76 3.67
N LEU A 58 5.88 -30.72 4.28
CA LEU A 58 6.95 -31.71 4.09
C LEU A 58 6.92 -32.73 5.22
N ILE A 59 6.91 -34.02 4.90
CA ILE A 59 6.85 -35.14 5.86
C ILE A 59 7.90 -36.17 5.49
N CYS A 60 8.84 -36.42 6.39
CA CYS A 60 9.80 -37.51 6.22
C CYS A 60 9.16 -38.82 6.72
N ILE A 61 8.54 -39.57 5.80
CA ILE A 61 7.77 -40.78 6.14
C ILE A 61 8.67 -41.98 6.44
N ASN A 62 9.93 -41.94 5.99
CA ASN A 62 10.96 -42.86 6.40
C ASN A 62 12.33 -42.17 6.39
N GLY A 63 13.25 -42.61 7.26
CA GLY A 63 14.58 -42.01 7.38
C GLY A 63 14.56 -40.62 8.01
N SER A 64 15.52 -39.77 7.63
CA SER A 64 15.60 -38.38 8.08
C SER A 64 16.18 -37.44 7.02
N CYS A 65 15.91 -36.14 7.17
CA CYS A 65 16.58 -35.08 6.43
C CYS A 65 16.54 -33.76 7.21
N LYS A 66 17.37 -32.79 6.83
CA LYS A 66 17.29 -31.41 7.31
C LYS A 66 16.71 -30.48 6.26
N VAL A 67 15.97 -29.47 6.71
CA VAL A 67 15.40 -28.41 5.88
C VAL A 67 15.87 -27.06 6.44
N LEU A 68 16.67 -26.34 5.67
CA LEU A 68 16.97 -24.93 5.92
C LEU A 68 15.83 -24.08 5.36
N LEU A 69 15.38 -23.13 6.17
CA LEU A 69 14.38 -22.12 5.85
C LEU A 69 15.00 -20.74 6.04
N ASP A 70 14.69 -19.83 5.12
CA ASP A 70 15.17 -18.46 5.12
C ASP A 70 14.06 -17.52 4.68
N ASP A 71 13.69 -16.59 5.57
CA ASP A 71 12.66 -15.57 5.33
C ASP A 71 13.26 -14.22 4.86
N GLY A 72 14.54 -14.21 4.49
CA GLY A 72 15.34 -13.05 4.11
C GLY A 72 15.87 -12.23 5.28
N LYS A 73 15.48 -12.54 6.53
CA LYS A 73 15.96 -11.89 7.76
C LYS A 73 16.67 -12.88 8.66
N GLU A 74 16.07 -14.04 8.86
CA GLU A 74 16.53 -15.10 9.74
C GLU A 74 16.59 -16.44 9.00
N LYS A 75 17.59 -17.24 9.36
CA LYS A 75 17.75 -18.62 8.86
C LYS A 75 17.49 -19.59 9.99
N THR A 76 16.78 -20.68 9.71
CA THR A 76 16.54 -21.75 10.67
C THR A 76 16.60 -23.10 9.99
N ILE A 77 17.06 -24.12 10.73
CA ILE A 77 17.20 -25.48 10.24
C ILE A 77 16.28 -26.37 11.07
N ILE A 78 15.47 -27.17 10.38
CA ILE A 78 14.55 -28.13 10.97
C ILE A 78 14.95 -29.54 10.53
N GLU A 79 15.12 -30.44 11.48
CA GLU A 79 15.29 -31.86 11.20
C GLU A 79 13.92 -32.55 11.15
N LEU A 80 13.67 -33.31 10.08
CA LEU A 80 12.49 -34.15 9.92
C LEU A 80 12.90 -35.61 10.02
N SER A 81 12.63 -36.21 11.18
CA SER A 81 12.88 -37.63 11.48
C SER A 81 11.66 -38.36 12.06
N LYS A 82 10.56 -37.63 12.29
CA LYS A 82 9.31 -38.18 12.86
C LYS A 82 8.25 -38.31 11.77
N ARG A 83 7.74 -39.53 11.58
CA ARG A 83 6.77 -39.88 10.52
C ARG A 83 5.43 -39.15 10.63
N HIS A 84 5.08 -38.74 11.84
CA HIS A 84 3.84 -38.01 12.15
C HIS A 84 4.03 -36.49 12.16
N GLN A 85 5.21 -35.98 11.79
CA GLN A 85 5.50 -34.55 11.81
C GLN A 85 5.53 -33.99 10.38
N GLY A 86 4.81 -32.88 10.19
CA GLY A 86 4.80 -32.12 8.94
C GLY A 86 5.38 -30.73 9.12
N LEU A 87 6.36 -30.36 8.31
CA LEU A 87 6.85 -28.98 8.24
C LEU A 87 6.03 -28.19 7.23
N TYR A 88 5.33 -27.17 7.71
CA TYR A 88 4.65 -26.22 6.83
C TYR A 88 5.62 -25.19 6.29
N ILE A 89 5.53 -24.98 4.98
CA ILE A 89 6.27 -23.97 4.24
C ILE A 89 5.26 -23.13 3.48
N GLY A 90 5.21 -21.84 3.82
CA GLY A 90 4.34 -20.88 3.18
C GLY A 90 5.00 -20.14 2.03
N GLU A 91 4.33 -19.08 1.61
CA GLU A 91 4.76 -18.15 0.57
C GLU A 91 6.05 -17.43 0.98
N TYR A 92 6.88 -17.08 0.00
CA TYR A 92 8.13 -16.32 0.16
C TYR A 92 9.10 -16.89 1.21
N MET A 93 9.20 -18.21 1.28
CA MET A 93 10.17 -18.91 2.12
C MET A 93 11.22 -19.61 1.25
N TRP A 94 12.47 -19.12 1.29
CA TRP A 94 13.57 -19.81 0.63
C TRP A 94 13.89 -21.09 1.39
N ARG A 95 14.11 -22.19 0.66
CA ARG A 95 14.34 -23.50 1.30
C ARG A 95 15.33 -24.39 0.59
N GLU A 96 15.99 -25.19 1.42
CA GLU A 96 16.98 -26.17 1.00
C GLU A 96 16.86 -27.42 1.85
N MET A 97 16.88 -28.59 1.23
CA MET A 97 16.78 -29.89 1.88
C MET A 97 18.08 -30.66 1.67
N TYR A 98 18.66 -31.19 2.73
CA TYR A 98 19.98 -31.85 2.72
C TYR A 98 20.12 -32.84 3.89
N ASP A 99 21.29 -33.47 4.02
CA ASP A 99 21.59 -34.49 5.04
C ASP A 99 20.54 -35.63 5.08
N PHE A 100 20.17 -36.14 3.89
CA PHE A 100 19.23 -37.25 3.78
C PHE A 100 19.87 -38.56 4.26
N SER A 101 19.16 -39.30 5.13
CA SER A 101 19.54 -40.69 5.42
C SER A 101 19.39 -41.55 4.16
N LYS A 102 20.12 -42.67 4.11
CA LYS A 102 20.13 -43.58 2.94
C LYS A 102 18.74 -44.11 2.57
N ASP A 103 17.88 -44.27 3.57
CA ASP A 103 16.52 -44.78 3.46
C ASP A 103 15.45 -43.67 3.47
N ALA A 104 15.87 -42.40 3.32
CA ALA A 104 14.98 -41.26 3.41
C ALA A 104 13.90 -41.27 2.30
N VAL A 105 12.66 -41.04 2.72
CA VAL A 105 11.52 -40.78 1.83
C VAL A 105 10.81 -39.52 2.33
N LEU A 106 10.97 -38.43 1.58
CA LEU A 106 10.38 -37.13 1.90
C LEU A 106 9.15 -36.90 1.01
N MET A 107 7.97 -36.97 1.60
CA MET A 107 6.69 -36.69 0.95
C MET A 107 6.33 -35.20 1.09
N VAL A 108 5.71 -34.64 0.05
CA VAL A 108 5.22 -33.26 0.02
C VAL A 108 3.76 -33.23 -0.38
N LEU A 109 2.93 -32.60 0.46
CA LEU A 109 1.56 -32.22 0.16
C LEU A 109 1.57 -30.75 -0.29
N ALA A 110 0.98 -30.43 -1.42
CA ALA A 110 1.03 -29.10 -2.03
C ALA A 110 -0.37 -28.54 -2.31
N SER A 111 -0.54 -27.25 -2.03
CA SER A 111 -1.81 -26.54 -2.21
C SER A 111 -2.19 -26.28 -3.67
N ASP A 112 -1.27 -26.47 -4.61
CA ASP A 112 -1.51 -26.30 -6.04
C ASP A 112 -0.73 -27.25 -6.95
N TYR A 113 -1.16 -27.29 -8.21
CA TYR A 113 -0.48 -27.99 -9.30
C TYR A 113 0.92 -27.42 -9.55
N TYR A 114 1.70 -28.11 -10.40
CA TYR A 114 3.00 -27.58 -10.81
C TYR A 114 2.81 -26.36 -11.70
N ASP A 115 3.43 -25.25 -11.31
CA ASP A 115 3.51 -24.02 -12.09
C ASP A 115 4.93 -23.45 -11.92
N GLU A 116 5.69 -23.37 -13.02
CA GLU A 116 7.05 -22.84 -13.01
C GLU A 116 7.08 -21.33 -12.72
N THR A 117 6.02 -20.59 -13.05
CA THR A 117 5.97 -19.14 -12.87
C THR A 117 5.88 -18.71 -11.40
N ASP A 118 5.50 -19.65 -10.52
CA ASP A 118 5.44 -19.48 -9.08
C ASP A 118 6.84 -19.62 -8.41
N TYR A 119 7.82 -20.20 -9.10
CA TYR A 119 9.15 -20.42 -8.55
C TYR A 119 9.98 -19.13 -8.55
N ILE A 120 10.70 -18.91 -7.45
CA ILE A 120 11.77 -17.91 -7.34
C ILE A 120 13.08 -18.67 -7.16
N ARG A 121 13.87 -18.81 -8.24
CA ARG A 121 15.09 -19.64 -8.28
C ARG A 121 16.40 -18.88 -8.05
N ASP A 122 16.35 -17.56 -8.13
CA ASP A 122 17.49 -16.69 -7.89
C ASP A 122 17.36 -16.06 -6.50
N TYR A 123 18.41 -16.21 -5.69
CA TYR A 123 18.40 -15.78 -4.29
C TYR A 123 18.44 -14.25 -4.15
N GLU A 124 19.13 -13.54 -5.04
CA GLU A 124 19.18 -12.07 -5.00
C GLU A 124 17.84 -11.47 -5.45
N ILE A 125 17.17 -12.10 -6.42
CA ILE A 125 15.80 -11.76 -6.80
C ILE A 125 14.85 -12.02 -5.63
N PHE A 126 14.98 -13.13 -4.91
CA PHE A 126 14.21 -13.42 -3.71
C PHE A 126 14.36 -12.31 -2.65
N LEU A 127 15.60 -11.90 -2.34
CA LEU A 127 15.85 -10.81 -1.39
C LEU A 127 15.29 -9.46 -1.87
N THR A 128 15.35 -9.19 -3.18
CA THR A 128 14.75 -7.98 -3.77
C THR A 128 13.23 -7.98 -3.61
N ILE A 129 12.56 -9.09 -3.97
CA ILE A 129 11.11 -9.25 -3.81
C ILE A 129 10.68 -9.06 -2.36
N LEU A 130 11.44 -9.59 -1.40
CA LEU A 130 11.14 -9.41 0.03
C LEU A 130 11.28 -7.97 0.50
N LYS A 131 12.26 -7.22 -0.02
CA LYS A 131 12.41 -5.78 0.26
C LYS A 131 11.23 -4.98 -0.27
N ASP A 132 10.78 -5.28 -1.49
CA ASP A 132 9.63 -4.61 -2.11
C ASP A 132 8.32 -4.98 -1.41
N ASN A 133 8.11 -6.26 -1.09
CA ASN A 133 6.94 -6.72 -0.34
C ASN A 133 6.89 -6.17 1.09
N CYS A 134 8.03 -5.99 1.77
CA CYS A 134 8.06 -5.34 3.08
C CYS A 134 7.65 -3.86 3.04
N GLN A 135 7.67 -3.20 1.88
CA GLN A 135 7.11 -1.84 1.74
C GLN A 135 5.57 -1.84 1.71
N ASN A 136 4.94 -2.98 1.40
CA ASN A 136 3.49 -3.14 1.27
C ASN A 136 2.78 -3.81 2.46
N ILE A 137 3.51 -4.42 3.42
CA ILE A 137 2.90 -5.14 4.57
C ILE A 137 2.05 -4.23 5.49
N ASP A 138 2.32 -2.92 5.51
CA ASP A 138 1.55 -1.96 6.30
C ASP A 138 0.40 -1.29 5.52
N VAL A 139 0.19 -1.62 4.24
CA VAL A 139 -0.90 -1.03 3.45
C VAL A 139 -2.18 -1.80 3.73
N PHE A 140 -3.22 -1.11 4.20
CA PHE A 140 -4.54 -1.69 4.34
C PHE A 140 -5.34 -1.42 3.07
N ILE A 141 -5.72 -2.48 2.34
CA ILE A 141 -6.66 -2.39 1.22
C ILE A 141 -7.94 -3.11 1.63
N HIS A 142 -9.04 -2.38 1.68
CA HIS A 142 -10.33 -2.98 1.98
C HIS A 142 -10.73 -4.00 0.89
N PRO A 143 -11.32 -5.16 1.21
CA PRO A 143 -11.65 -6.21 0.23
C PRO A 143 -12.62 -5.81 -0.90
N LYS A 144 -13.25 -4.63 -0.78
CA LYS A 144 -14.17 -4.06 -1.78
C LYS A 144 -13.57 -2.88 -2.56
N ALA A 145 -12.30 -2.58 -2.35
CA ALA A 145 -11.56 -1.63 -3.16
C ALA A 145 -11.02 -2.33 -4.42
N ILE A 146 -10.86 -1.58 -5.51
CA ILE A 146 -10.18 -2.03 -6.72
C ILE A 146 -8.87 -1.26 -6.80
N VAL A 147 -7.75 -1.92 -6.55
CA VAL A 147 -6.44 -1.26 -6.51
C VAL A 147 -5.51 -1.95 -7.49
N GLU A 148 -5.17 -1.24 -8.56
CA GLU A 148 -4.29 -1.73 -9.62
C GLU A 148 -2.84 -1.23 -9.45
N SER A 149 -2.63 -0.16 -8.67
CA SER A 149 -1.29 0.41 -8.44
C SER A 149 -0.46 -0.42 -7.46
N SER A 150 0.81 -0.62 -7.80
CA SER A 150 1.84 -1.15 -6.90
C SER A 150 2.59 -0.07 -6.12
N ASN A 151 2.33 1.22 -6.39
CA ASN A 151 3.10 2.35 -5.86
C ASN A 151 2.37 3.01 -4.69
N ILE A 152 2.14 2.24 -3.62
CA ILE A 152 1.43 2.71 -2.42
C ILE A 152 2.36 2.62 -1.22
N GLY A 153 2.61 3.75 -0.58
CA GLY A 153 3.49 3.83 0.57
C GLY A 153 2.92 3.14 1.81
N SER A 154 3.81 2.64 2.67
CA SER A 154 3.45 1.96 3.92
C SER A 154 2.50 2.76 4.81
N LYS A 155 1.66 2.05 5.59
CA LYS A 155 0.64 2.58 6.50
C LYS A 155 -0.52 3.31 5.82
N THR A 156 -0.54 3.35 4.50
CA THR A 156 -1.68 3.88 3.74
C THR A 156 -2.87 2.95 3.85
N LYS A 157 -4.06 3.54 4.05
CA LYS A 157 -5.34 2.83 4.11
C LYS A 157 -6.19 3.22 2.92
N ILE A 158 -6.68 2.23 2.18
CA ILE A 158 -7.60 2.39 1.06
C ILE A 158 -8.89 1.66 1.42
N TRP A 159 -9.99 2.40 1.49
CA TRP A 159 -11.26 1.92 2.01
C TRP A 159 -12.22 1.44 0.91
N ALA A 160 -13.44 1.07 1.30
CA ALA A 160 -14.37 0.34 0.44
C ALA A 160 -14.77 1.15 -0.81
N TYR A 161 -14.90 0.47 -1.94
CA TYR A 161 -15.37 1.06 -3.20
C TYR A 161 -14.49 2.19 -3.74
N SER A 162 -13.27 2.33 -3.22
CA SER A 162 -12.23 3.13 -3.86
C SER A 162 -11.67 2.40 -5.07
N HIS A 163 -11.37 3.12 -6.15
CA HIS A 163 -10.71 2.59 -7.33
C HIS A 163 -9.44 3.40 -7.66
N VAL A 164 -8.30 2.73 -7.69
CA VAL A 164 -6.97 3.32 -7.93
C VAL A 164 -6.31 2.66 -9.14
N LEU A 165 -6.03 3.44 -10.19
CA LEU A 165 -5.44 2.95 -11.43
C LEU A 165 -3.94 2.64 -11.31
N SER A 166 -3.44 1.77 -12.19
CA SER A 166 -2.11 1.13 -12.10
C SER A 166 -0.91 2.08 -11.97
N LYS A 167 -0.97 3.30 -12.54
CA LYS A 167 0.17 4.24 -12.52
C LYS A 167 0.13 5.27 -11.39
N ALA A 168 -0.96 5.33 -10.63
CA ALA A 168 -1.08 6.27 -9.51
C ALA A 168 0.05 6.07 -8.50
N VAL A 169 0.60 7.15 -7.95
CA VAL A 169 1.60 7.10 -6.87
C VAL A 169 1.02 7.69 -5.61
N ILE A 170 0.96 6.90 -4.53
CA ILE A 170 0.44 7.33 -3.23
C ILE A 170 1.52 7.14 -2.18
N GLY A 171 1.81 8.20 -1.41
CA GLY A 171 2.80 8.20 -0.34
C GLY A 171 2.39 7.35 0.86
N LYS A 172 3.15 7.51 1.94
CA LYS A 172 3.01 6.78 3.21
C LYS A 172 1.93 7.41 4.09
N ASN A 173 1.35 6.60 4.97
CA ASN A 173 0.43 7.03 6.02
C ASN A 173 -0.76 7.86 5.47
N CYS A 174 -1.21 7.55 4.25
CA CYS A 174 -2.38 8.19 3.67
C CYS A 174 -3.67 7.52 4.11
N ASN A 175 -4.79 8.24 4.01
CA ASN A 175 -6.12 7.71 4.28
C ASN A 175 -7.05 8.02 3.11
N ILE A 176 -7.28 7.03 2.26
CA ILE A 176 -8.11 7.11 1.04
C ILE A 176 -9.48 6.50 1.35
N CYS A 177 -10.42 7.34 1.77
CA CYS A 177 -11.75 6.92 2.22
C CYS A 177 -12.65 6.37 1.10
N ASP A 178 -13.82 5.87 1.49
CA ASP A 178 -14.75 5.16 0.60
C ASP A 178 -15.15 5.96 -0.64
N HIS A 179 -15.43 5.26 -1.74
CA HIS A 179 -15.97 5.86 -2.98
C HIS A 179 -15.06 6.95 -3.58
N THR A 180 -13.75 6.79 -3.49
CA THR A 180 -12.78 7.64 -4.19
C THR A 180 -12.35 7.04 -5.52
N PHE A 181 -11.96 7.88 -6.46
CA PHE A 181 -11.36 7.44 -7.73
C PHE A 181 -10.04 8.17 -7.95
N ILE A 182 -9.00 7.44 -8.35
CA ILE A 182 -7.65 7.98 -8.55
C ILE A 182 -7.11 7.46 -9.88
N GLU A 183 -6.83 8.37 -10.81
CA GLU A 183 -6.32 8.04 -12.15
C GLU A 183 -4.79 7.82 -12.19
N ASN A 184 -4.23 7.69 -13.38
CA ASN A 184 -2.87 7.24 -13.64
C ASN A 184 -1.83 8.33 -13.37
N ASP A 185 -2.04 9.53 -13.90
CA ASP A 185 -1.14 10.68 -13.78
C ASP A 185 -1.40 11.47 -12.49
N VAL A 186 -1.47 10.75 -11.37
CA VAL A 186 -1.71 11.30 -10.04
C VAL A 186 -0.54 10.99 -9.11
N ILE A 187 -0.07 12.02 -8.40
CA ILE A 187 0.92 11.87 -7.33
C ILE A 187 0.32 12.43 -6.05
N ILE A 188 0.29 11.61 -5.01
CA ILE A 188 -0.13 11.97 -3.65
C ILE A 188 1.06 11.76 -2.72
N GLY A 189 1.45 12.80 -1.98
CA GLY A 189 2.51 12.76 -0.99
C GLY A 189 2.16 11.95 0.27
N ASP A 190 2.93 12.15 1.34
CA ASP A 190 2.77 11.46 2.61
C ASP A 190 1.73 12.15 3.52
N ASN A 191 1.10 11.39 4.42
CA ASN A 191 0.15 11.89 5.43
C ASN A 191 -1.07 12.62 4.84
N VAL A 192 -1.49 12.26 3.62
CA VAL A 192 -2.63 12.88 2.96
C VAL A 192 -3.92 12.17 3.39
N THR A 193 -4.96 12.96 3.69
CA THR A 193 -6.31 12.43 3.89
C THR A 193 -7.21 12.82 2.72
N VAL A 194 -7.76 11.82 2.05
CA VAL A 194 -8.76 11.98 0.99
C VAL A 194 -10.08 11.41 1.50
N LYS A 195 -11.03 12.29 1.82
CA LYS A 195 -12.35 11.88 2.32
C LYS A 195 -13.22 11.31 1.18
N SER A 196 -14.34 10.72 1.55
CA SER A 196 -15.20 9.98 0.63
C SER A 196 -15.77 10.84 -0.50
N GLY A 197 -16.03 10.20 -1.65
CA GLY A 197 -16.65 10.84 -2.82
C GLY A 197 -15.74 11.80 -3.58
N VAL A 198 -14.42 11.71 -3.39
CA VAL A 198 -13.44 12.55 -4.09
C VAL A 198 -12.87 11.80 -5.30
N TYR A 199 -12.87 12.45 -6.45
CA TYR A 199 -12.27 11.95 -7.69
C TYR A 199 -11.06 12.80 -8.06
N ILE A 200 -9.91 12.13 -8.18
CA ILE A 200 -8.61 12.74 -8.46
C ILE A 200 -8.20 12.31 -9.87
N TRP A 201 -8.33 13.24 -10.80
CA TRP A 201 -8.08 13.02 -12.22
C TRP A 201 -6.60 13.15 -12.59
N ASP A 202 -6.25 12.68 -13.79
CA ASP A 202 -4.96 12.86 -14.41
C ASP A 202 -4.53 14.35 -14.38
N GLY A 203 -3.27 14.60 -13.99
CA GLY A 203 -2.69 15.93 -13.86
C GLY A 203 -2.79 16.54 -12.46
N VAL A 204 -3.44 15.88 -11.49
CA VAL A 204 -3.50 16.38 -10.11
C VAL A 204 -2.28 15.92 -9.30
N LYS A 205 -1.57 16.88 -8.69
CA LYS A 205 -0.38 16.65 -7.85
C LYS A 205 -0.65 17.17 -6.44
N ILE A 206 -0.63 16.28 -5.45
CA ILE A 206 -0.96 16.57 -4.05
C ILE A 206 0.28 16.36 -3.19
N SER A 207 0.70 17.39 -2.47
CA SER A 207 1.86 17.36 -1.58
C SER A 207 1.53 16.73 -0.23
N ASN A 208 2.54 16.62 0.65
CA ASN A 208 2.39 16.04 1.98
C ASN A 208 1.40 16.80 2.87
N ASN A 209 0.82 16.11 3.84
CA ASN A 209 -0.01 16.67 4.91
C ASN A 209 -1.28 17.41 4.41
N VAL A 210 -1.71 17.15 3.17
CA VAL A 210 -2.91 17.76 2.61
C VAL A 210 -4.17 17.08 3.14
N PHE A 211 -5.20 17.88 3.41
CA PHE A 211 -6.53 17.41 3.73
C PHE A 211 -7.50 17.73 2.60
N ILE A 212 -8.20 16.71 2.10
CA ILE A 212 -9.25 16.85 1.09
C ILE A 212 -10.58 16.40 1.69
N GLY A 213 -11.46 17.37 1.91
CA GLY A 213 -12.79 17.18 2.49
C GLY A 213 -13.72 16.33 1.62
N PRO A 214 -14.79 15.78 2.21
CA PRO A 214 -15.69 14.88 1.50
C PRO A 214 -16.35 15.59 0.32
N ASN A 215 -16.49 14.89 -0.80
CA ASN A 215 -17.06 15.39 -2.06
C ASN A 215 -16.34 16.62 -2.64
N ALA A 216 -15.11 16.93 -2.22
CA ALA A 216 -14.31 17.92 -2.94
C ALA A 216 -14.10 17.44 -4.39
N THR A 217 -14.31 18.35 -5.33
CA THR A 217 -14.36 18.06 -6.77
C THR A 217 -13.17 18.67 -7.47
N PHE A 218 -12.38 17.84 -8.15
CA PHE A 218 -11.33 18.29 -9.06
C PHE A 218 -11.83 18.29 -10.50
N THR A 219 -11.21 19.11 -11.34
CA THR A 219 -11.39 19.10 -12.79
C THR A 219 -10.01 19.18 -13.45
N ASN A 220 -9.86 18.63 -14.66
CA ASN A 220 -8.61 18.62 -15.41
C ASN A 220 -8.76 19.22 -16.82
N ASP A 221 -9.99 19.33 -17.32
CA ASP A 221 -10.36 20.05 -18.52
C ASP A 221 -11.02 21.39 -18.17
N SER A 222 -10.50 22.49 -18.74
CA SER A 222 -11.06 23.83 -18.57
C SER A 222 -12.30 24.11 -19.41
N ARG A 223 -12.51 23.36 -20.49
CA ARG A 223 -13.62 23.55 -21.46
C ARG A 223 -14.16 22.20 -21.95
N PRO A 224 -14.66 21.35 -21.05
CA PRO A 224 -15.08 20.00 -21.40
C PRO A 224 -16.23 20.00 -22.42
N ARG A 225 -16.09 19.17 -23.46
CA ARG A 225 -17.14 18.85 -24.44
C ARG A 225 -17.15 17.34 -24.69
N SER A 226 -18.33 16.75 -24.80
CA SER A 226 -18.45 15.30 -25.01
C SER A 226 -17.70 14.87 -26.27
N LYS A 227 -16.85 13.84 -26.13
CA LYS A 227 -16.00 13.28 -27.20
C LYS A 227 -15.00 14.27 -27.80
N GLN A 228 -14.69 15.34 -27.08
CA GLN A 228 -13.62 16.28 -27.41
C GLN A 228 -12.67 16.32 -26.23
N TYR A 229 -11.41 16.03 -26.49
CA TYR A 229 -10.40 15.91 -25.45
C TYR A 229 -9.27 16.90 -25.76
N PRO A 230 -8.71 17.57 -24.75
CA PRO A 230 -7.52 18.39 -24.96
C PRO A 230 -6.34 17.49 -25.33
N GLU A 231 -5.35 18.05 -26.03
CA GLU A 231 -4.08 17.34 -26.28
C GLU A 231 -3.34 17.00 -24.97
N LYS A 232 -3.50 17.86 -23.96
CA LYS A 232 -2.94 17.69 -22.62
C LYS A 232 -3.89 18.26 -21.57
N PHE A 233 -4.16 17.48 -20.52
CA PHE A 233 -4.91 17.95 -19.36
C PHE A 233 -4.12 18.97 -18.54
N LYS A 234 -4.81 19.90 -17.88
CA LYS A 234 -4.17 20.92 -17.06
C LYS A 234 -3.71 20.34 -15.73
N GLU A 235 -2.53 20.77 -15.30
CA GLU A 235 -1.97 20.36 -14.01
C GLU A 235 -2.57 21.18 -12.86
N THR A 236 -3.05 20.50 -11.83
CA THR A 236 -3.58 21.13 -10.61
C THR A 236 -2.69 20.73 -9.44
N ILE A 237 -2.10 21.71 -8.75
CA ILE A 237 -1.10 21.47 -7.71
C ILE A 237 -1.65 21.85 -6.35
N ILE A 238 -1.68 20.92 -5.41
CA ILE A 238 -2.06 21.16 -4.02
C ILE A 238 -0.79 21.08 -3.17
N LYS A 239 -0.36 22.23 -2.64
CA LYS A 239 0.88 22.32 -1.87
C LYS A 239 0.70 21.83 -0.44
N GLU A 240 1.84 21.64 0.22
CA GLU A 240 1.96 21.04 1.55
C GLU A 240 1.00 21.67 2.58
N GLY A 241 0.30 20.82 3.33
CA GLY A 241 -0.55 21.26 4.44
C GLY A 241 -1.86 21.96 4.03
N ALA A 242 -2.11 22.15 2.73
CA ALA A 242 -3.35 22.78 2.26
C ALA A 242 -4.58 21.96 2.68
N SER A 243 -5.67 22.66 2.96
CA SER A 243 -6.94 22.06 3.37
C SER A 243 -8.06 22.47 2.43
N ILE A 244 -8.66 21.49 1.76
CA ILE A 244 -9.79 21.67 0.86
C ILE A 244 -11.07 21.28 1.60
N GLY A 245 -11.96 22.24 1.80
CA GLY A 245 -13.23 22.03 2.49
C GLY A 245 -14.16 21.06 1.76
N ALA A 246 -15.12 20.51 2.51
CA ALA A 246 -16.15 19.62 1.97
C ALA A 246 -16.88 20.27 0.78
N ASN A 247 -17.10 19.49 -0.29
CA ASN A 247 -17.83 19.94 -1.49
C ASN A 247 -17.25 21.18 -2.19
N ALA A 248 -15.98 21.55 -1.93
CA ALA A 248 -15.30 22.60 -2.68
C ALA A 248 -14.96 22.11 -4.10
N THR A 249 -14.98 23.00 -5.09
CA THR A 249 -14.63 22.71 -6.48
C THR A 249 -13.34 23.41 -6.88
N ILE A 250 -12.37 22.66 -7.40
CA ILE A 250 -11.10 23.18 -7.90
C ILE A 250 -11.14 23.17 -9.43
N VAL A 251 -11.18 24.35 -10.04
CA VAL A 251 -11.11 24.50 -11.50
C VAL A 251 -9.71 24.12 -11.99
N ALA A 252 -9.65 23.38 -13.09
CA ALA A 252 -8.43 22.83 -13.68
C ALA A 252 -7.34 23.88 -13.91
N GLY A 253 -6.11 23.57 -13.51
CA GLY A 253 -4.94 24.42 -13.75
C GLY A 253 -4.55 25.34 -12.60
N ASN A 254 -5.28 25.29 -11.48
CA ASN A 254 -5.02 26.17 -10.34
C ASN A 254 -4.11 25.50 -9.31
N THR A 255 -3.24 26.30 -8.70
CA THR A 255 -2.39 25.91 -7.57
C THR A 255 -3.01 26.37 -6.26
N ILE A 256 -3.06 25.47 -5.28
CA ILE A 256 -3.43 25.78 -3.90
C ILE A 256 -2.17 25.87 -3.06
N GLY A 257 -1.94 27.03 -2.46
CA GLY A 257 -0.76 27.36 -1.67
C GLY A 257 -0.60 26.54 -0.40
N LYS A 258 0.63 26.56 0.16
CA LYS A 258 0.96 25.85 1.40
C LYS A 258 0.05 26.29 2.53
N TYR A 259 -0.53 25.35 3.27
CA TYR A 259 -1.43 25.62 4.39
C TYR A 259 -2.63 26.52 4.07
N ALA A 260 -2.95 26.75 2.78
CA ALA A 260 -4.13 27.51 2.41
C ALA A 260 -5.40 26.73 2.81
N LEU A 261 -6.44 27.45 3.21
CA LEU A 261 -7.73 26.88 3.55
C LEU A 261 -8.78 27.30 2.54
N ILE A 262 -9.33 26.32 1.84
CA ILE A 262 -10.50 26.48 0.97
C ILE A 262 -11.73 26.11 1.77
N GLY A 263 -12.66 27.03 1.90
CA GLY A 263 -13.92 26.83 2.60
C GLY A 263 -14.79 25.75 1.96
N ALA A 264 -15.66 25.14 2.76
CA ALA A 264 -16.65 24.20 2.26
C ALA A 264 -17.54 24.86 1.17
N GLY A 265 -17.80 24.13 0.09
CA GLY A 265 -18.60 24.60 -1.04
C GLY A 265 -17.97 25.71 -1.88
N ALA A 266 -16.72 26.11 -1.62
CA ALA A 266 -16.08 27.18 -2.39
C ALA A 266 -15.71 26.72 -3.80
N VAL A 267 -15.74 27.64 -4.77
CA VAL A 267 -15.34 27.37 -6.17
C VAL A 267 -14.07 28.13 -6.48
N VAL A 268 -12.94 27.42 -6.53
CA VAL A 268 -11.63 27.98 -6.80
C VAL A 268 -11.42 28.12 -8.30
N THR A 269 -11.36 29.37 -8.77
CA THR A 269 -11.21 29.71 -10.19
C THR A 269 -9.84 30.28 -10.54
N LYS A 270 -8.94 30.41 -9.56
CA LYS A 270 -7.62 31.06 -9.71
C LYS A 270 -6.64 30.50 -8.67
N ASN A 271 -5.35 30.82 -8.79
CA ASN A 271 -4.33 30.37 -7.84
C ASN A 271 -4.60 30.91 -6.44
N ILE A 272 -4.28 30.11 -5.41
CA ILE A 272 -4.51 30.46 -4.01
C ILE A 272 -3.15 30.61 -3.31
N PRO A 273 -2.83 31.78 -2.72
CA PRO A 273 -1.56 31.99 -2.03
C PRO A 273 -1.40 31.15 -0.75
N ASP A 274 -0.16 30.94 -0.34
CA ASP A 274 0.19 30.23 0.90
C ASP A 274 -0.43 30.92 2.13
N TYR A 275 -0.87 30.15 3.12
CA TYR A 275 -1.44 30.63 4.40
C TYR A 275 -2.64 31.57 4.28
N THR A 276 -3.38 31.50 3.16
CA THR A 276 -4.59 32.31 2.96
C THR A 276 -5.86 31.47 3.06
N MET A 277 -6.96 32.13 3.40
CA MET A 277 -8.26 31.52 3.60
C MET A 277 -9.28 32.07 2.59
N TRP A 278 -9.98 31.18 1.88
CA TRP A 278 -10.84 31.54 0.75
C TRP A 278 -12.21 30.86 0.81
N TYR A 279 -13.28 31.62 0.57
CA TYR A 279 -14.66 31.12 0.62
C TYR A 279 -15.53 31.68 -0.51
N GLY A 280 -16.59 30.96 -0.85
CA GLY A 280 -17.64 31.41 -1.77
C GLY A 280 -17.51 30.89 -3.19
N ASN A 281 -18.44 31.30 -4.05
CA ASN A 281 -18.48 30.97 -5.47
C ASN A 281 -18.63 32.26 -6.31
N PRO A 282 -17.58 32.72 -7.00
CA PRO A 282 -16.20 32.21 -6.94
C PRO A 282 -15.57 32.48 -5.56
N ALA A 283 -14.55 31.70 -5.22
CA ALA A 283 -13.83 31.83 -3.96
C ALA A 283 -13.14 33.20 -3.87
N LYS A 284 -13.32 33.88 -2.74
CA LYS A 284 -12.71 35.18 -2.43
C LYS A 284 -11.89 35.10 -1.16
N PHE A 285 -10.83 35.90 -1.09
CA PHE A 285 -9.99 36.01 0.08
C PHE A 285 -10.80 36.46 1.30
N LYS A 286 -10.57 35.83 2.45
CA LYS A 286 -11.23 36.14 3.73
C LYS A 286 -10.28 36.43 4.88
N GLY A 287 -8.99 36.18 4.70
CA GLY A 287 -7.99 36.41 5.73
C GLY A 287 -6.87 35.38 5.66
N TYR A 288 -6.04 35.39 6.69
CA TYR A 288 -4.88 34.52 6.80
C TYR A 288 -5.14 33.42 7.82
N ILE A 289 -4.46 32.29 7.62
CA ILE A 289 -4.62 31.11 8.46
C ILE A 289 -3.27 30.54 8.86
N CYS A 290 -3.18 30.14 10.12
CA CYS A 290 -2.03 29.42 10.65
C CYS A 290 -1.99 27.98 10.11
N SER A 291 -0.79 27.39 10.03
CA SER A 291 -0.62 25.95 9.79
C SER A 291 -1.34 25.05 10.81
N CYS A 292 -1.69 25.57 12.00
CA CYS A 292 -2.49 24.85 12.99
C CYS A 292 -4.02 24.93 12.76
N GLY A 293 -4.47 25.62 11.72
CA GLY A 293 -5.88 25.76 11.34
C GLY A 293 -6.61 26.94 11.98
N GLU A 294 -5.94 27.74 12.80
CA GLU A 294 -6.51 28.92 13.44
C GLU A 294 -6.37 30.15 12.56
N GLN A 295 -7.41 31.00 12.51
CA GLN A 295 -7.33 32.28 11.80
C GLN A 295 -6.31 33.19 12.48
N LEU A 296 -5.48 33.89 11.68
CA LEU A 296 -4.53 34.85 12.22
C LEU A 296 -5.22 36.15 12.63
N GLU A 297 -4.70 36.75 13.70
CA GLU A 297 -5.07 38.11 14.11
C GLU A 297 -4.45 39.15 13.17
N SER A 298 -4.84 40.42 13.34
CA SER A 298 -4.37 41.53 12.48
C SER A 298 -2.86 41.75 12.52
N ASP A 299 -2.18 41.29 13.57
CA ASP A 299 -0.72 41.33 13.71
C ASP A 299 -0.02 40.08 13.15
N PHE A 300 -0.77 39.21 12.46
CA PHE A 300 -0.32 37.94 11.89
C PHE A 300 0.19 36.91 12.92
N ARG A 301 -0.19 37.08 14.20
CA ARG A 301 0.08 36.07 15.23
C ARG A 301 -1.04 35.06 15.28
N CYS A 302 -0.65 33.80 15.46
CA CYS A 302 -1.63 32.75 15.73
C CYS A 302 -2.04 32.80 17.20
N PRO A 303 -3.35 32.93 17.53
CA PRO A 303 -3.79 33.00 18.92
C PRO A 303 -3.56 31.68 19.66
N ARG A 304 -3.51 30.56 18.94
CA ARG A 304 -3.36 29.21 19.49
C ARG A 304 -1.91 28.79 19.71
N CYS A 305 -1.11 28.75 18.64
CA CYS A 305 0.27 28.23 18.72
C CYS A 305 1.33 29.30 18.98
N LYS A 306 0.95 30.58 18.99
CA LYS A 306 1.83 31.74 19.22
C LYS A 306 3.02 31.87 18.24
N VAL A 307 3.00 31.12 17.14
CA VAL A 307 3.99 31.22 16.06
C VAL A 307 3.71 32.47 15.24
N GLU A 308 4.77 33.24 14.94
CA GLU A 308 4.72 34.33 13.95
C GLU A 308 4.88 33.74 12.54
N HIS A 309 4.00 34.16 11.62
CA HIS A 309 4.00 33.62 10.27
C HIS A 309 4.87 34.45 9.30
N PRO A 310 5.59 33.81 8.37
CA PRO A 310 6.51 34.47 7.42
C PRO A 310 5.82 35.43 6.44
N ILE A 311 4.49 35.42 6.42
CA ILE A 311 3.62 36.29 5.62
C ILE A 311 3.91 37.79 5.88
N LYS A 312 4.46 38.11 7.06
CA LYS A 312 4.81 39.48 7.49
C LYS A 312 5.86 40.17 6.61
N GLY A 313 6.68 39.42 5.85
CA GLY A 313 7.78 39.97 5.03
C GLY A 313 7.51 40.00 3.52
N ASP A 314 6.68 39.08 3.01
CA ASP A 314 6.33 38.99 1.58
C ASP A 314 5.13 39.88 1.19
N ILE A 315 4.47 40.43 2.20
CA ILE A 315 3.29 41.27 2.09
C ILE A 315 3.67 42.58 2.77
N GLY A 316 4.00 43.62 1.99
CA GLY A 316 4.29 44.94 2.54
C GLY A 316 3.15 45.37 3.48
N GLU A 317 3.45 46.17 4.50
CA GLU A 317 2.51 46.60 5.57
C GLU A 317 1.19 47.24 5.08
N ASN A 318 0.94 47.32 3.77
CA ASN A 318 -0.25 47.84 3.10
C ASN A 318 -0.70 47.03 1.85
N GLU A 319 -0.49 45.70 1.74
CA GLU A 319 -1.09 44.99 0.59
C GLU A 319 -2.61 44.99 0.70
N ASN A 320 -3.24 45.75 -0.19
CA ASN A 320 -4.67 45.87 -0.29
C ASN A 320 -5.26 44.52 -0.71
N ILE A 321 -6.48 44.16 -0.27
CA ILE A 321 -7.16 42.91 -0.67
C ILE A 321 -7.13 42.70 -2.20
N CYS A 322 -7.18 43.80 -2.96
CA CYS A 322 -7.00 43.85 -4.41
C CYS A 322 -5.67 43.29 -4.93
N GLU A 323 -4.55 43.46 -4.24
CA GLU A 323 -3.23 42.98 -4.67
C GLU A 323 -3.07 41.48 -4.47
N ILE A 324 -3.59 40.93 -3.36
CA ILE A 324 -3.66 39.49 -3.12
C ILE A 324 -4.58 38.83 -4.15
N GLU A 325 -5.71 39.47 -4.47
CA GLU A 325 -6.61 38.99 -5.51
C GLU A 325 -6.01 39.09 -6.92
N ARG A 326 -5.04 39.99 -7.17
CA ARG A 326 -4.27 40.12 -8.42
C ARG A 326 -3.10 39.13 -8.51
N LYS A 327 -2.34 38.92 -7.43
CA LYS A 327 -1.26 37.89 -7.37
C LYS A 327 -1.81 36.47 -7.55
N ALA A 328 -3.10 36.28 -7.34
CA ALA A 328 -3.83 35.06 -7.60
C ALA A 328 -4.20 34.83 -9.09
N GLN A 329 -3.99 35.80 -10.00
CA GLN A 329 -4.30 35.68 -11.44
C GLN A 329 -3.27 34.86 -12.23
#